data_AF-A0A1A8MBT1-F1
#
_entry.id   AF-A0A1A8MBT1-F1
#
_cell.length_a   1.000
_cell.length_b   1.000
_cell.length_c   1.000
_cell.angle_alpha   90.00
_cell.angle_beta   90.00
_cell.angle_gamma   90.00
#
_symmetry.space_group_name_H-M   'P 1'
#
loop_
_entity.id
_entity.type
_entity.pdbx_description
1 polymer ?
#
loop_
_entity_poly.entity_id
_entity_poly.type
_entity_poly.pdbx_seq_one_letter_code
_entity_poly.pdbx_strand_id
1 'polypeptide(L)' 'SQRVIYLQGSVLKDQDLLRAKMDDAEACFILSSRNEVDRMAADHQTILRAWAVKDFAPNCPLYVQILKPEN' A
#
# COMPACT_ATOMS: atom_id res chain seq x y z
N SER A 1 -20.63 -15.17 -6.67
CA SER A 1 -19.74 -14.78 -5.55
C SER A 1 -18.88 -13.61 -6.02
N GLN A 2 -19.05 -12.42 -5.42
CA GLN A 2 -18.21 -11.26 -5.72
C GLN A 2 -16.88 -11.43 -4.99
N ARG A 3 -15.79 -11.58 -5.75
CA ARG A 3 -14.44 -11.84 -5.21
C ARG A 3 -13.65 -10.57 -4.92
N VAL A 4 -14.20 -9.39 -5.24
CA VAL A 4 -13.52 -8.10 -5.15
C VAL A 4 -14.44 -7.09 -4.47
N ILE A 5 -13.89 -6.39 -3.49
CA ILE A 5 -14.55 -5.30 -2.78
C ILE A 5 -13.68 -4.06 -2.96
N TYR A 6 -14.29 -2.97 -3.42
CA TYR A 6 -13.61 -1.69 -3.53
C TYR A 6 -13.92 -0.83 -2.30
N LEU A 7 -12.87 -0.33 -1.65
CA LEU A 7 -12.96 0.59 -0.53
C LEU A 7 -12.23 1.89 -0.91
N GLN A 8 -12.97 3.00 -0.92
CA GLN A 8 -12.35 4.31 -1.06
C GLN A 8 -11.75 4.75 0.29
N GLY A 9 -10.48 5.17 0.25
CA GLY A 9 -9.73 5.62 1.42
C GLY A 9 -8.25 5.87 1.10
N SER A 10 -7.47 6.18 2.13
CA SER A 10 -6.02 6.29 2.07
C SER A 10 -5.38 5.37 3.09
N VAL A 11 -4.39 4.60 2.64
CA VAL A 11 -3.51 3.77 3.48
C VAL A 11 -2.72 4.57 4.53
N LEU A 12 -2.60 5.89 4.37
CA LEU A 12 -1.97 6.76 5.37
C LEU A 12 -2.89 7.07 6.58
N LYS A 13 -4.11 6.54 6.59
CA LYS A 13 -5.07 6.69 7.69
C LYS A 13 -5.42 5.33 8.26
N ASP A 14 -5.11 5.13 9.54
CA ASP A 14 -5.38 3.87 10.25
C ASP A 14 -6.85 3.47 10.21
N GLN A 15 -7.77 4.44 10.21
CA GLN A 15 -9.21 4.18 10.09
C GLN A 15 -9.56 3.45 8.78
N ASP A 16 -8.89 3.77 7.68
CA ASP A 16 -9.12 3.10 6.40
C ASP A 16 -8.48 1.70 6.36
N LEU A 17 -7.36 1.50 7.06
CA LEU A 17 -6.73 0.18 7.23
C LEU A 17 -7.58 -0.77 8.09
N LEU A 18 -8.20 -0.25 9.15
CA LEU A 18 -9.18 -0.99 9.97
C LEU A 18 -10.39 -1.43 9.12
N ARG A 19 -10.92 -0.53 8.28
CA ARG A 19 -12.03 -0.85 7.37
C ARG A 19 -11.65 -1.94 6.35
N ALA A 20 -10.39 -1.97 5.94
CA ALA A 20 -9.84 -2.97 5.04
C ALA A 20 -9.42 -4.27 5.76
N LYS A 21 -9.48 -4.32 7.10
CA LYS A 21 -9.03 -5.45 7.93
C LYS A 21 -7.60 -5.88 7.62
N MET A 22 -6.70 -4.90 7.57
CA MET A 22 -5.31 -5.11 7.19
C MET A 22 -4.53 -6.01 8.17
N ASP A 23 -4.96 -6.05 9.43
CA ASP A 23 -4.46 -6.90 10.50
C ASP A 23 -4.74 -8.39 10.28
N ASP A 24 -5.89 -8.72 9.70
CA ASP A 24 -6.31 -10.09 9.35
C ASP A 24 -5.87 -10.51 7.93
N ALA A 25 -5.28 -9.61 7.15
CA ALA A 25 -4.96 -9.86 5.75
C ALA A 25 -3.72 -10.76 5.59
N GLU A 26 -3.80 -11.75 4.69
CA GLU A 26 -2.70 -12.68 4.39
C GLU A 26 -1.58 -12.05 3.57
N ALA A 27 -1.88 -11.00 2.79
CA ALA A 27 -0.90 -10.27 2.00
C ALA A 27 -1.37 -8.85 1.64
N CYS A 28 -0.42 -7.92 1.52
CA CYS A 28 -0.64 -6.57 1.02
C CYS A 28 0.14 -6.35 -0.27
N PHE A 29 -0.52 -5.77 -1.29
CA PHE A 29 0.13 -5.38 -2.53
C PHE A 29 0.04 -3.87 -2.71
N ILE A 30 1.19 -3.20 -2.80
CA ILE A 30 1.28 -1.76 -3.04
C ILE A 30 1.89 -1.54 -4.44
N LEU A 31 1.09 -0.95 -5.32
CA LEU A 31 1.47 -0.68 -6.70
C LEU A 31 1.85 0.79 -6.87
N SER A 32 2.99 1.04 -7.48
CA SER A 32 3.41 2.40 -7.84
C SER A 32 2.67 2.93 -9.08
N SER A 33 2.41 4.24 -9.08
CA SER A 33 1.82 4.94 -10.23
C SER A 33 2.84 5.02 -11.37
N ARG A 34 2.63 4.24 -12.44
CA ARG A 34 3.52 4.25 -13.63
C ARG A 34 3.35 5.49 -14.51
N ASN A 35 2.25 6.21 -14.34
CA ASN A 35 1.89 7.36 -15.17
C ASN A 35 2.28 8.69 -14.52
N GLU A 36 2.90 8.65 -13.35
CA GLU A 36 3.42 9.85 -12.68
C GLU A 36 4.56 10.46 -13.52
N VAL A 37 4.51 11.79 -13.72
CA VAL A 37 5.57 12.51 -14.44
C VAL A 37 6.89 12.41 -13.68
N ASP A 38 6.82 12.45 -12.34
CA ASP A 38 7.95 12.25 -11.46
C ASP A 38 7.94 10.84 -10.85
N ARG A 39 8.77 9.96 -11.41
CA ARG A 39 8.93 8.58 -10.93
C ARG A 39 9.57 8.51 -9.54
N MET A 40 10.41 9.49 -9.15
CA MET A 40 10.96 9.54 -7.79
C MET A 40 9.87 9.86 -6.78
N ALA A 41 9.03 10.85 -7.07
CA ALA A 41 7.90 11.18 -6.21
C ALA A 41 6.92 10.01 -6.06
N ALA A 42 6.68 9.26 -7.14
CA ALA A 42 5.86 8.05 -7.10
C ALA A 42 6.46 6.98 -6.16
N ASP A 43 7.75 6.70 -6.27
CA ASP A 43 8.44 5.73 -5.41
C ASP A 43 8.42 6.17 -3.94
N HIS A 44 8.69 7.44 -3.66
CA HIS A 44 8.61 7.98 -2.30
C HIS A 44 7.21 7.82 -1.70
N GLN A 45 6.16 8.09 -2.48
CA GLN A 45 4.79 7.86 -2.00
C GLN A 45 4.56 6.38 -1.69
N THR A 46 5.00 5.48 -2.56
CA THR A 46 4.86 4.04 -2.36
C THR A 46 5.61 3.55 -1.11
N ILE A 47 6.82 4.05 -0.86
CA ILE A 47 7.60 3.75 0.34
C ILE A 47 6.86 4.23 1.59
N LEU A 48 6.33 5.45 1.59
CA LEU A 48 5.54 5.98 2.71
C LEU A 48 4.29 5.13 3.00
N ARG A 49 3.61 4.66 1.95
CA ARG A 49 2.46 3.75 2.08
C ARG A 49 2.87 2.41 2.65
N ALA A 50 4.00 1.85 2.22
CA ALA A 50 4.52 0.60 2.75
C ALA A 50 4.86 0.70 4.24
N TRP A 51 5.45 1.82 4.66
CA TRP A 51 5.73 2.09 6.06
C TRP A 51 4.46 2.19 6.89
N ALA A 52 3.45 2.94 6.43
CA ALA A 52 2.17 3.05 7.13
C ALA A 52 1.49 1.68 7.35
N VAL A 53 1.49 0.82 6.33
CA VAL A 53 0.96 -0.54 6.47
C VAL A 53 1.82 -1.38 7.42
N LYS A 54 3.15 -1.27 7.36
CA LYS A 54 4.05 -2.04 8.21
C LYS A 54 3.93 -1.66 9.69
N ASP A 55 3.71 -0.39 9.98
CA ASP A 55 3.49 0.13 11.33
C ASP A 55 2.15 -0.39 11.90
N PHE A 56 1.09 -0.38 11.09
CA PHE A 56 -0.23 -0.86 11.49
C PHE A 56 -0.33 -2.40 11.58
N ALA A 57 0.19 -3.12 10.58
CA ALA A 57 0.09 -4.58 10.44
C ALA A 57 1.48 -5.21 10.19
N PRO A 58 2.33 -5.31 11.23
CA PRO A 58 3.72 -5.78 11.08
C PRO A 58 3.83 -7.24 10.62
N ASN A 59 2.81 -8.05 10.89
CA ASN A 59 2.78 -9.48 10.54
C ASN A 59 2.30 -9.74 9.10
N CYS A 60 1.68 -8.76 8.45
CA CYS A 60 1.21 -8.92 7.08
C CYS A 60 2.41 -8.85 6.11
N PRO A 61 2.62 -9.83 5.23
CA PRO A 61 3.60 -9.76 4.17
C PRO A 61 3.27 -8.62 3.19
N LEU A 62 4.21 -7.68 3.01
CA LEU A 62 4.08 -6.60 2.04
C LEU A 62 4.85 -6.91 0.76
N TYR A 63 4.17 -6.76 -0.37
CA TYR A 63 4.72 -6.81 -1.71
C TYR A 63 4.62 -5.42 -2.33
N VAL A 64 5.77 -4.80 -2.57
CA VAL A 64 5.87 -3.41 -3.00
C VAL A 64 6.51 -3.34 -4.38
N GLN A 65 5.88 -2.63 -5.30
CA GLN A 65 6.45 -2.34 -6.61
C GLN A 65 7.14 -0.97 -6.60
N ILE A 66 8.45 -0.94 -6.73
CA ILE A 66 9.25 0.29 -6.90
C ILE A 66 9.68 0.43 -8.36
N LEU A 67 9.67 1.65 -8.91
CA LEU A 67 9.98 1.92 -10.31
C LEU A 67 11.48 2.08 -10.57
N LYS A 68 12.19 2.75 -9.67
CA LYS A 68 13.65 2.93 -9.78
C LYS A 68 14.39 2.00 -8.82
N PRO A 69 15.50 1.39 -9.26
CA PRO A 69 16.29 0.50 -8.42
C PRO A 69 17.06 1.22 -7.31
N GLU A 70 17.14 2.55 -7.37
CA GLU A 70 17.83 3.41 -6.39
C GLU A 70 17.05 3.56 -5.08
N ASN A 71 15.78 3.13 -5.05
CA ASN A 71 14.81 3.35 -3.97
C ASN A 71 14.34 2.04 -3.33
#